data_AF-A0AAD9L3L2-F1
#
_entry.id   AF-A0AAD9L3L2-F1
#
_cell.length_a   1.000
_cell.length_b   1.000
_cell.length_c   1.000
_cell.angle_alpha   90.00
_cell.angle_beta   90.00
_cell.angle_gamma   90.00
#
_symmetry.space_group_name_H-M   'P 1'
#
loop_
_entity.id
_entity.type
_entity.pdbx_description
1 polymer ?
#
loop_
_entity_poly.entity_id
_entity_poly.type
_entity_poly.pdbx_seq_one_letter_code
_entity_poly.pdbx_strand_id
1 'polypeptide(L)'
;MVLNRKCRGGFLDIFTNTTTVLYVWLFSLTLGHAHVYIVDDYEGLGRRFDGIGGLSGGGATSKLLVNYAEPQRSQILDYLFKPQFAASLQILKVEIGGDSQSTDGTESSHMHESWDENYQRGYEWWLMREAKKRNPDIKLYGLPWTFPGWLGGKTANPYSNPYRTADYIVRWVLGARTHYGLSIDYIGIWNERAYNTKYIKVLRASLDKNNLSNVTVVAADGSWGISGDILKDQTLAQAVGVIGVHYPGTVTTNASLQTNKTLWSSEDYSTFNDNVGAGCWGRILNQNYVNGFMTSTISWNLIASYYNALPFGRDGLMTAVQPWSGHYVVESPIWVTAHTSQFTKTGWHYLPHGHGVGALQGGGSYVSWLCPQRRHFTMVLETMSHNHSLCIRPALPGYNVQPQRATFSLKGSMRNITKLHVWYSKLGFKDAETVLFKELNPIQVENGVFSIDLAVDTIHTLTTWTKGQKGSYPTPPPPAPFTLPYKDDFESYAEFNEAFNFAPQVGVWEVRRTNDRHHGNVNRQVILHQPCDWCTNRIPINIGGNYKWTNLLQQIDVFVPSVNGTDGVFLAQHVSRGGCSSDKAKGIFFFIFPDSRAFVLSTDPSIITIIIIVTLCP
;
A
#
# COMPACT_ATOMS: atom_id res chain seq x y z
N MET A 1 -50.88 -30.04 50.92
CA MET A 1 -50.85 -31.49 50.63
C MET A 1 -49.39 -31.95 50.61
N VAL A 2 -48.92 -33.11 51.09
CA VAL A 2 -49.37 -34.15 52.07
C VAL A 2 -48.64 -35.44 51.66
N LEU A 3 -47.72 -35.94 52.52
CA LEU A 3 -47.03 -37.25 52.44
C LEU A 3 -46.08 -37.42 51.20
N ASN A 4 -45.20 -38.42 51.01
CA ASN A 4 -44.64 -39.62 51.71
C ASN A 4 -43.28 -39.95 51.00
N ARG A 5 -42.36 -40.91 51.30
CA ARG A 5 -41.78 -41.68 52.45
C ARG A 5 -40.76 -42.65 51.77
N LYS A 6 -39.56 -43.05 52.23
CA LYS A 6 -38.73 -43.05 53.46
C LYS A 6 -37.26 -42.66 53.06
N CYS A 7 -36.22 -42.42 53.88
CA CYS A 7 -35.84 -42.66 55.29
C CYS A 7 -35.12 -44.00 55.65
N ARG A 8 -33.90 -43.91 56.22
CA ARG A 8 -32.98 -44.94 56.79
C ARG A 8 -32.10 -45.73 55.79
N GLY A 9 -30.84 -46.08 56.08
CA GLY A 9 -29.98 -45.67 57.22
C GLY A 9 -28.92 -46.72 57.60
N GLY A 10 -27.81 -46.29 58.23
CA GLY A 10 -26.79 -47.20 58.79
C GLY A 10 -25.45 -46.50 59.11
N PHE A 11 -25.08 -46.47 60.39
CA PHE A 11 -23.71 -46.18 60.87
C PHE A 11 -23.10 -47.52 61.34
N LEU A 12 -21.80 -47.71 61.15
CA LEU A 12 -21.01 -48.65 61.95
C LEU A 12 -19.53 -48.27 61.90
N ASP A 13 -18.90 -48.07 63.06
CA ASP A 13 -17.47 -47.78 63.18
C ASP A 13 -16.63 -49.06 63.21
N ILE A 14 -15.52 -49.11 62.45
CA ILE A 14 -14.38 -50.02 62.71
C ILE A 14 -13.07 -49.24 62.50
N PHE A 15 -12.12 -49.43 63.43
CA PHE A 15 -10.81 -48.78 63.49
C PHE A 15 -9.71 -49.57 62.75
N THR A 16 -8.58 -48.89 62.49
CA THR A 16 -7.30 -49.42 61.93
C THR A 16 -7.38 -49.88 60.46
N ASN A 17 -6.34 -49.72 59.62
CA ASN A 17 -4.90 -49.74 59.94
C ASN A 17 -4.06 -48.75 59.10
N THR A 18 -2.82 -48.49 59.53
CA THR A 18 -1.89 -47.57 58.85
C THR A 18 -1.10 -48.25 57.73
N THR A 19 -0.96 -47.59 56.57
CA THR A 19 0.04 -47.96 55.56
C THR A 19 0.45 -46.73 54.73
N THR A 20 1.63 -46.18 54.99
CA THR A 20 2.15 -45.01 54.28
C THR A 20 2.76 -45.42 52.94
N VAL A 21 2.01 -45.27 51.85
CA VAL A 21 2.52 -45.51 50.49
C VAL A 21 3.33 -44.30 50.02
N LEU A 22 4.66 -44.44 50.01
CA LEU A 22 5.57 -43.40 49.56
C LEU A 22 5.62 -43.34 48.02
N TYR A 23 4.80 -42.48 47.41
CA TYR A 23 4.84 -42.23 45.97
C TYR A 23 6.12 -41.47 45.59
N VAL A 24 7.14 -42.22 45.15
CA VAL A 24 8.37 -41.65 44.57
C VAL A 24 8.03 -41.04 43.21
N TRP A 25 7.83 -39.73 43.18
CA TRP A 25 7.71 -38.97 41.94
C TRP A 25 9.06 -38.94 41.22
N LEU A 26 9.23 -39.86 40.27
CA LEU A 26 10.30 -39.82 39.28
C LEU A 26 10.10 -38.58 38.38
N PHE A 27 10.65 -37.46 38.82
CA PHE A 27 10.84 -36.27 37.98
C PHE A 27 11.80 -36.64 36.84
N SER A 28 11.23 -37.05 35.71
CA SER A 28 11.91 -37.13 34.43
C SER A 28 12.28 -35.72 34.00
N LEU A 29 13.48 -35.27 34.42
CA LEU A 29 14.15 -34.07 33.95
C LEU A 29 14.37 -34.19 32.45
N THR A 30 13.35 -33.77 31.70
CA THR A 30 13.43 -33.53 30.27
C THR A 30 14.32 -32.31 30.07
N LEU A 31 15.63 -32.58 29.94
CA LEU A 31 16.61 -31.61 29.45
C LEU A 31 16.19 -31.20 28.04
N GLY A 32 15.34 -30.18 27.96
CA GLY A 32 14.87 -29.58 26.73
C GLY A 32 16.06 -29.08 25.94
N HIS A 33 16.48 -29.84 24.94
CA HIS A 33 17.58 -29.45 24.08
C HIS A 33 17.17 -28.17 23.36
N ALA A 34 17.89 -27.07 23.63
CA ALA A 34 17.57 -25.78 23.03
C ALA A 34 17.62 -25.90 21.50
N HIS A 35 16.52 -25.58 20.84
CA HIS A 35 16.41 -25.77 19.40
C HIS A 35 17.43 -24.90 18.65
N VAL A 36 18.31 -25.56 17.88
CA VAL A 36 19.32 -24.87 17.05
C VAL A 36 18.80 -24.75 15.64
N TYR A 37 18.48 -23.53 15.22
CA TYR A 37 18.10 -23.22 13.85
C TYR A 37 19.34 -23.28 12.96
N ILE A 38 19.30 -24.10 11.90
CA ILE A 38 20.40 -24.23 10.95
C ILE A 38 20.28 -23.12 9.89
N VAL A 39 21.42 -22.52 9.53
CA VAL A 39 21.52 -21.45 8.54
C VAL A 39 22.62 -21.82 7.56
N ASP A 40 22.25 -22.32 6.38
CA ASP A 40 23.17 -23.02 5.47
C ASP A 40 22.79 -22.80 3.99
N ASP A 41 23.77 -22.91 3.10
CA ASP A 41 23.62 -22.77 1.65
C ASP A 41 24.10 -24.02 0.87
N TYR A 42 24.18 -25.18 1.54
CA TYR A 42 24.60 -26.46 0.93
C TYR A 42 23.61 -27.01 -0.10
N GLU A 43 22.30 -26.80 0.08
CA GLU A 43 21.25 -27.18 -0.89
C GLU A 43 21.13 -26.16 -2.05
N GLY A 44 21.99 -25.15 -2.06
CA GLY A 44 21.86 -23.98 -2.91
C GLY A 44 21.19 -22.82 -2.18
N LEU A 45 20.43 -22.03 -2.92
CA LEU A 45 19.75 -20.83 -2.41
C LEU A 45 18.24 -20.94 -2.67
N GLY A 46 17.47 -20.27 -1.83
CA GLY A 46 16.05 -20.04 -2.06
C GLY A 46 15.79 -19.09 -3.23
N ARG A 47 14.55 -18.63 -3.37
CA ARG A 47 14.17 -17.76 -4.49
C ARG A 47 14.92 -16.43 -4.46
N ARG A 48 15.05 -15.83 -5.65
CA ARG A 48 15.44 -14.42 -5.81
C ARG A 48 14.46 -13.53 -5.05
N PHE A 49 14.98 -12.57 -4.29
CA PHE A 49 14.22 -11.51 -3.65
C PHE A 49 14.10 -10.32 -4.61
N ASP A 50 12.88 -9.83 -4.82
CA ASP A 50 12.58 -8.84 -5.85
C ASP A 50 12.36 -7.43 -5.31
N GLY A 51 12.05 -7.27 -4.02
CA GLY A 51 12.07 -5.99 -3.30
C GLY A 51 10.88 -5.77 -2.37
N ILE A 52 10.96 -4.77 -1.49
CA ILE A 52 9.80 -4.23 -0.76
C ILE A 52 9.35 -2.91 -1.40
N GLY A 53 8.03 -2.71 -1.50
CA GLY A 53 7.44 -1.54 -2.15
C GLY A 53 6.30 -0.84 -1.42
N GLY A 54 5.95 0.33 -1.94
CA GLY A 54 4.74 1.09 -1.63
C GLY A 54 4.00 1.48 -2.90
N LEU A 55 2.69 1.67 -2.78
CA LEU A 55 1.74 1.92 -3.87
C LEU A 55 1.17 3.33 -3.78
N SER A 56 1.35 4.15 -4.81
CA SER A 56 0.71 5.46 -4.96
C SER A 56 -0.45 5.41 -5.94
N GLY A 57 -1.53 6.12 -5.63
CA GLY A 57 -2.82 5.97 -6.31
C GLY A 57 -3.64 4.80 -5.77
N GLY A 58 -4.59 4.33 -6.58
CA GLY A 58 -5.61 3.36 -6.19
C GLY A 58 -6.44 3.76 -4.95
N GLY A 59 -6.84 5.01 -4.71
CA GLY A 59 -6.93 6.15 -5.65
C GLY A 59 -6.64 7.47 -4.97
N ALA A 60 -5.88 8.36 -5.61
CA ALA A 60 -5.54 9.70 -5.12
C ALA A 60 -4.75 9.77 -3.80
N THR A 61 -4.04 8.71 -3.43
CA THR A 61 -3.39 8.58 -2.11
C THR A 61 -2.20 9.55 -1.89
N SER A 62 -1.55 10.02 -2.97
CA SER A 62 -0.48 11.05 -2.90
C SER A 62 -0.97 12.50 -3.09
N LYS A 63 -2.28 12.75 -3.26
CA LYS A 63 -2.83 14.02 -3.75
C LYS A 63 -2.39 15.27 -3.00
N LEU A 64 -2.35 15.24 -1.66
CA LEU A 64 -1.96 16.36 -0.80
C LEU A 64 -0.45 16.48 -0.57
N LEU A 65 0.37 15.59 -1.14
CA LEU A 65 1.83 15.63 -0.98
C LEU A 65 2.46 16.72 -1.85
N VAL A 66 1.91 16.96 -3.04
CA VAL A 66 2.57 17.79 -4.08
C VAL A 66 2.72 19.25 -3.69
N ASN A 67 1.81 19.78 -2.87
CA ASN A 67 1.79 21.17 -2.43
C ASN A 67 2.35 21.39 -1.02
N TYR A 68 3.03 20.40 -0.43
CA TYR A 68 3.91 20.68 0.71
C TYR A 68 4.99 21.68 0.31
N ALA A 69 5.26 22.64 1.20
CA ALA A 69 6.43 23.50 1.09
C ALA A 69 7.74 22.69 1.20
N GLU A 70 8.82 23.25 0.67
CA GLU A 70 10.18 22.80 1.00
C GLU A 70 10.63 23.47 2.31
N PRO A 71 11.41 22.77 3.17
CA PRO A 71 12.04 21.47 2.93
C PRO A 71 11.15 20.24 3.18
N GLN A 72 9.94 20.39 3.75
CA GLN A 72 9.14 19.27 4.26
C GLN A 72 8.79 18.25 3.18
N ARG A 73 8.43 18.70 1.96
CA ARG A 73 8.16 17.80 0.82
C ARG A 73 9.37 16.93 0.47
N SER A 74 10.56 17.52 0.34
CA SER A 74 11.79 16.78 0.10
C SER A 74 12.18 15.87 1.28
N GLN A 75 11.88 16.25 2.52
CA GLN A 75 12.13 15.42 3.71
C GLN A 75 11.24 14.17 3.72
N ILE A 76 9.96 14.30 3.40
CA ILE A 76 9.01 13.16 3.25
C ILE A 76 9.50 12.18 2.17
N LEU A 77 9.88 12.70 1.00
CA LEU A 77 10.40 11.88 -0.10
C LEU A 77 11.74 11.20 0.26
N ASP A 78 12.56 11.81 1.10
CA ASP A 78 13.76 11.19 1.66
C ASP A 78 13.41 10.02 2.60
N TYR A 79 12.42 10.16 3.48
CA TYR A 79 11.96 9.07 4.35
C TYR A 79 11.43 7.85 3.57
N LEU A 80 10.78 8.08 2.43
CA LEU A 80 10.27 7.02 1.56
C LEU A 80 11.38 6.35 0.72
N PHE A 81 12.15 7.13 -0.03
CA PHE A 81 12.94 6.62 -1.16
C PHE A 81 14.45 6.67 -1.00
N LYS A 82 15.01 7.44 -0.06
CA LYS A 82 16.47 7.63 0.04
C LYS A 82 17.14 6.35 0.58
N PRO A 83 18.08 5.73 -0.16
CA PRO A 83 18.77 4.54 0.30
C PRO A 83 19.53 4.81 1.60
N GLN A 84 19.50 3.86 2.53
CA GLN A 84 20.15 3.96 3.83
C GLN A 84 19.73 5.22 4.62
N PHE A 85 18.43 5.53 4.64
CA PHE A 85 17.91 6.64 5.43
C PHE A 85 16.72 6.21 6.29
N ALA A 86 15.66 5.68 5.68
CA ALA A 86 14.52 5.14 6.42
C ALA A 86 13.89 3.99 5.63
N ALA A 87 12.64 4.11 5.13
CA ALA A 87 11.95 3.03 4.42
C ALA A 87 12.70 2.57 3.17
N SER A 88 13.52 3.44 2.55
CA SER A 88 14.51 3.10 1.53
C SER A 88 13.94 2.21 0.40
N LEU A 89 12.73 2.54 -0.06
CA LEU A 89 11.90 1.64 -0.85
C LEU A 89 12.59 1.18 -2.15
N GLN A 90 12.35 -0.09 -2.48
CA GLN A 90 13.00 -0.79 -3.58
C GLN A 90 12.07 -0.93 -4.80
N ILE A 91 10.76 -0.83 -4.59
CA ILE A 91 9.72 -0.77 -5.64
C ILE A 91 8.76 0.40 -5.34
N LEU A 92 8.37 1.13 -6.37
CA LEU A 92 7.24 2.07 -6.38
C LEU A 92 6.20 1.55 -7.38
N LYS A 93 5.01 1.18 -6.89
CA LYS A 93 3.83 0.87 -7.71
C LYS A 93 3.01 2.16 -7.84
N VAL A 94 2.51 2.48 -9.03
CA VAL A 94 1.71 3.67 -9.31
C VAL A 94 0.43 3.30 -10.06
N GLU A 95 -0.65 4.03 -9.82
CA GLU A 95 -1.83 3.97 -10.67
C GLU A 95 -1.50 4.52 -12.07
N ILE A 96 -2.00 3.83 -13.10
CA ILE A 96 -2.16 4.39 -14.44
C ILE A 96 -3.55 5.01 -14.46
N GLY A 97 -3.62 6.33 -14.26
CA GLY A 97 -4.86 7.09 -14.16
C GLY A 97 -5.80 6.82 -15.33
N GLY A 98 -7.10 6.74 -15.03
CA GLY A 98 -8.14 6.36 -15.97
C GLY A 98 -9.48 7.08 -15.75
N ASP A 99 -9.41 8.27 -15.16
CA ASP A 99 -10.48 9.28 -15.09
C ASP A 99 -11.71 8.95 -14.21
N SER A 100 -11.68 7.84 -13.47
CA SER A 100 -12.73 7.45 -12.53
C SER A 100 -12.18 7.12 -11.14
N GLN A 101 -13.10 6.89 -10.21
CA GLN A 101 -12.85 6.72 -8.78
C GLN A 101 -12.19 5.37 -8.48
N SER A 102 -10.99 5.40 -7.89
CA SER A 102 -10.15 4.21 -7.64
C SER A 102 -9.87 3.89 -6.16
N THR A 103 -10.21 4.75 -5.19
CA THR A 103 -10.69 4.44 -3.80
C THR A 103 -11.02 5.73 -3.04
N ASP A 104 -10.10 6.70 -2.99
CA ASP A 104 -10.23 7.98 -2.24
C ASP A 104 -10.31 9.22 -3.16
N GLY A 105 -10.24 9.01 -4.47
CA GLY A 105 -10.34 10.03 -5.51
C GLY A 105 -10.22 9.44 -6.92
N THR A 106 -10.24 10.29 -7.93
CA THR A 106 -9.91 9.91 -9.32
C THR A 106 -8.48 10.31 -9.66
N GLU A 107 -7.84 9.59 -10.58
CA GLU A 107 -6.54 10.02 -11.15
C GLU A 107 -6.61 10.26 -12.66
N SER A 108 -6.02 11.37 -13.07
CA SER A 108 -6.05 11.90 -14.44
C SER A 108 -5.32 11.00 -15.45
N SER A 109 -6.01 10.57 -16.50
CA SER A 109 -5.44 9.78 -17.60
C SER A 109 -4.53 10.59 -18.52
N HIS A 110 -3.54 9.91 -19.12
CA HIS A 110 -2.76 10.48 -20.23
C HIS A 110 -3.54 10.56 -21.55
N MET A 111 -4.74 9.96 -21.65
CA MET A 111 -5.61 10.05 -22.85
C MET A 111 -7.10 10.07 -22.46
N HIS A 112 -7.64 11.23 -22.06
CA HIS A 112 -9.07 11.38 -21.71
C HIS A 112 -9.99 10.95 -22.87
N GLU A 113 -9.56 11.22 -24.09
CA GLU A 113 -10.28 10.89 -25.33
C GLU A 113 -9.34 10.30 -26.38
N SER A 114 -9.91 9.65 -27.40
CA SER A 114 -9.15 8.91 -28.44
C SER A 114 -8.19 9.75 -29.31
N TRP A 115 -8.28 11.08 -29.21
CA TRP A 115 -7.46 12.07 -29.91
C TRP A 115 -6.59 12.93 -28.96
N ASP A 116 -6.68 12.67 -27.65
CA ASP A 116 -5.95 13.37 -26.60
C ASP A 116 -4.77 12.53 -26.12
N GLU A 117 -3.60 13.15 -25.94
CA GLU A 117 -2.40 12.50 -25.43
C GLU A 117 -1.54 13.52 -24.66
N ASN A 118 -1.52 13.42 -23.32
CA ASN A 118 -0.79 14.36 -22.48
C ASN A 118 -0.17 13.68 -21.25
N TYR A 119 1.17 13.76 -21.14
CA TYR A 119 1.95 13.13 -20.09
C TYR A 119 2.30 14.06 -18.91
N GLN A 120 1.66 15.22 -18.79
CA GLN A 120 1.94 16.24 -17.74
C GLN A 120 0.92 16.24 -16.59
N ARG A 121 -0.20 15.52 -16.75
CA ARG A 121 -1.31 15.44 -15.79
C ARG A 121 -0.97 14.65 -14.53
N GLY A 122 -1.72 14.90 -13.46
CA GLY A 122 -1.57 14.21 -12.18
C GLY A 122 -0.19 14.44 -11.54
N TYR A 123 0.26 13.47 -10.76
CA TYR A 123 1.50 13.61 -9.96
C TYR A 123 2.41 12.39 -9.94
N GLU A 124 1.97 11.24 -10.46
CA GLU A 124 2.79 10.02 -10.48
C GLU A 124 4.06 10.16 -11.35
N TRP A 125 4.01 10.97 -12.41
CA TRP A 125 5.21 11.34 -13.19
C TRP A 125 6.27 12.07 -12.35
N TRP A 126 5.82 12.98 -11.47
CA TRP A 126 6.68 13.71 -10.54
C TRP A 126 7.19 12.78 -9.43
N LEU A 127 6.33 11.93 -8.88
CA LEU A 127 6.68 11.01 -7.79
C LEU A 127 7.72 9.97 -8.25
N MET A 128 7.51 9.34 -9.41
CA MET A 128 8.48 8.42 -10.02
C MET A 128 9.84 9.09 -10.29
N ARG A 129 9.84 10.35 -10.73
CA ARG A 129 11.07 11.15 -10.91
C ARG A 129 11.79 11.42 -9.59
N GLU A 130 11.08 11.90 -8.57
CA GLU A 130 11.68 12.21 -7.27
C GLU A 130 12.12 10.96 -6.50
N ALA A 131 11.49 9.79 -6.75
CA ALA A 131 11.96 8.49 -6.31
C ALA A 131 13.25 8.07 -7.04
N LYS A 132 13.27 8.07 -8.38
CA LYS A 132 14.47 7.74 -9.19
C LYS A 132 15.67 8.64 -8.90
N LYS A 133 15.43 9.92 -8.62
CA LYS A 133 16.44 10.92 -8.22
C LYS A 133 17.12 10.60 -6.89
N ARG A 134 16.42 9.90 -5.98
CA ARG A 134 16.95 9.43 -4.67
C ARG A 134 17.53 8.03 -4.75
N ASN A 135 16.86 7.14 -5.49
CA ASN A 135 17.23 5.75 -5.68
C ASN A 135 17.12 5.37 -7.17
N PRO A 136 18.20 5.53 -7.97
CA PRO A 136 18.19 5.15 -9.39
C PRO A 136 17.87 3.66 -9.63
N ASP A 137 18.21 2.80 -8.65
CA ASP A 137 17.92 1.36 -8.68
C ASP A 137 16.43 1.01 -8.45
N ILE A 138 15.60 1.96 -7.95
CA ILE A 138 14.19 1.68 -7.59
C ILE A 138 13.40 1.14 -8.77
N LYS A 139 12.56 0.13 -8.55
CA LYS A 139 11.73 -0.48 -9.58
C LYS A 139 10.41 0.25 -9.74
N LEU A 140 10.01 0.51 -10.98
CA LEU A 140 8.76 1.21 -11.30
C LEU A 140 7.72 0.22 -11.85
N TYR A 141 6.53 0.21 -11.26
CA TYR A 141 5.41 -0.66 -11.63
C TYR A 141 4.15 0.17 -11.89
N GLY A 142 3.61 0.16 -13.12
CA GLY A 142 2.31 0.78 -13.43
C GLY A 142 1.15 -0.23 -13.51
N LEU A 143 -0.01 0.10 -12.94
CA LEU A 143 -1.25 -0.71 -13.01
C LEU A 143 -2.48 0.20 -13.14
N PRO A 144 -3.42 -0.03 -14.07
CA PRO A 144 -4.69 0.70 -14.11
C PRO A 144 -5.75 0.12 -13.16
N TRP A 145 -6.43 0.99 -12.40
CA TRP A 145 -7.70 0.67 -11.73
C TRP A 145 -8.89 0.96 -12.64
N THR A 146 -8.77 2.02 -13.45
CA THR A 146 -9.81 2.58 -14.30
C THR A 146 -9.30 2.74 -15.74
N PHE A 147 -10.19 2.95 -16.71
CA PHE A 147 -9.81 3.23 -18.10
C PHE A 147 -10.77 4.27 -18.72
N PRO A 148 -10.28 5.27 -19.49
CA PRO A 148 -11.13 6.27 -20.13
C PRO A 148 -12.26 5.69 -21.00
N GLY A 149 -13.39 6.38 -21.06
CA GLY A 149 -14.65 5.87 -21.62
C GLY A 149 -14.55 5.41 -23.08
N TRP A 150 -13.71 6.06 -23.89
CA TRP A 150 -13.50 5.72 -25.30
C TRP A 150 -12.83 4.34 -25.52
N LEU A 151 -12.18 3.77 -24.50
CA LEU A 151 -11.58 2.42 -24.59
C LEU A 151 -12.64 1.32 -24.51
N GLY A 152 -13.55 1.39 -23.53
CA GLY A 152 -14.67 0.46 -23.41
C GLY A 152 -15.85 0.76 -24.35
N GLY A 153 -16.07 2.03 -24.68
CA GLY A 153 -17.25 2.46 -25.43
C GLY A 153 -18.55 2.01 -24.74
N LYS A 154 -19.50 1.48 -25.52
CA LYS A 154 -20.84 1.10 -25.03
C LYS A 154 -20.87 -0.11 -24.08
N THR A 155 -19.76 -0.77 -23.80
CA THR A 155 -19.71 -1.96 -22.93
C THR A 155 -19.10 -1.69 -21.54
N ALA A 156 -18.49 -0.51 -21.33
CA ALA A 156 -17.66 -0.20 -20.16
C ALA A 156 -16.57 -1.26 -19.86
N ASN A 157 -16.14 -2.03 -20.88
CA ASN A 157 -15.21 -3.14 -20.75
C ASN A 157 -13.94 -2.88 -21.60
N PRO A 158 -12.76 -2.64 -20.98
CA PRO A 158 -11.53 -2.32 -21.70
C PRO A 158 -11.05 -3.47 -22.61
N TYR A 159 -11.53 -4.70 -22.43
CA TYR A 159 -11.19 -5.83 -23.31
C TYR A 159 -12.09 -5.97 -24.54
N SER A 160 -13.09 -5.10 -24.73
CA SER A 160 -13.91 -5.09 -25.97
C SER A 160 -13.07 -4.80 -27.22
N ASN A 161 -11.93 -4.11 -27.09
CA ASN A 161 -10.85 -4.15 -28.08
C ASN A 161 -9.48 -4.25 -27.39
N PRO A 162 -8.92 -5.46 -27.21
CA PRO A 162 -7.69 -5.65 -26.45
C PRO A 162 -6.46 -5.03 -27.12
N TYR A 163 -6.48 -4.81 -28.44
CA TYR A 163 -5.40 -4.14 -29.16
C TYR A 163 -5.38 -2.64 -28.88
N ARG A 164 -6.55 -2.00 -28.83
CA ARG A 164 -6.68 -0.57 -28.47
C ARG A 164 -6.19 -0.30 -27.04
N THR A 165 -6.59 -1.16 -26.11
CA THR A 165 -6.20 -1.02 -24.69
C THR A 165 -4.73 -1.35 -24.47
N ALA A 166 -4.15 -2.30 -25.21
CA ALA A 166 -2.71 -2.53 -25.20
C ALA A 166 -1.93 -1.33 -25.77
N ASP A 167 -2.43 -0.68 -26.83
CA ASP A 167 -1.84 0.55 -27.39
C ASP A 167 -1.84 1.70 -26.36
N TYR A 168 -2.96 1.93 -25.67
CA TYR A 168 -3.08 2.90 -24.56
C TYR A 168 -2.04 2.68 -23.45
N ILE A 169 -1.85 1.43 -23.00
CA ILE A 169 -0.86 1.08 -21.97
C ILE A 169 0.58 1.18 -22.50
N VAL A 170 0.83 0.77 -23.74
CA VAL A 170 2.15 0.95 -24.38
C VAL A 170 2.49 2.44 -24.52
N ARG A 171 1.53 3.29 -24.88
CA ARG A 171 1.70 4.76 -24.89
C ARG A 171 2.05 5.31 -23.52
N TRP A 172 1.47 4.81 -22.43
CA TRP A 172 1.86 5.23 -21.07
C TRP A 172 3.34 4.95 -20.80
N VAL A 173 3.80 3.72 -21.10
CA VAL A 173 5.19 3.30 -20.91
C VAL A 173 6.16 4.07 -21.83
N LEU A 174 5.77 4.31 -23.08
CA LEU A 174 6.56 5.11 -24.03
C LEU A 174 6.65 6.58 -23.59
N GLY A 175 5.57 7.15 -23.06
CA GLY A 175 5.56 8.51 -22.52
C GLY A 175 6.47 8.68 -21.32
N ALA A 176 6.44 7.72 -20.38
CA ALA A 176 7.36 7.67 -19.23
C ALA A 176 8.83 7.77 -19.66
N ARG A 177 9.21 7.00 -20.69
CA ARG A 177 10.56 6.99 -21.26
C ARG A 177 10.89 8.29 -22.00
N THR A 178 9.95 8.81 -22.79
CA THR A 178 10.19 9.90 -23.75
C THR A 178 10.18 11.28 -23.09
N HIS A 179 9.25 11.53 -22.17
CA HIS A 179 9.12 12.84 -21.50
C HIS A 179 9.95 12.96 -20.22
N TYR A 180 10.29 11.83 -19.57
CA TYR A 180 10.91 11.84 -18.24
C TYR A 180 12.13 10.93 -18.08
N GLY A 181 12.54 10.19 -19.12
CA GLY A 181 13.65 9.23 -19.04
C GLY A 181 13.36 8.02 -18.14
N LEU A 182 12.11 7.83 -17.72
CA LEU A 182 11.71 6.77 -16.80
C LEU A 182 11.62 5.44 -17.54
N SER A 183 12.43 4.48 -17.12
CA SER A 183 12.25 3.08 -17.51
C SER A 183 11.27 2.43 -16.53
N ILE A 184 10.10 2.02 -17.05
CA ILE A 184 9.14 1.17 -16.33
C ILE A 184 9.67 -0.27 -16.34
N ASP A 185 9.71 -0.91 -15.18
CA ASP A 185 10.18 -2.29 -15.04
C ASP A 185 9.03 -3.30 -15.13
N TYR A 186 7.85 -2.93 -14.64
CA TYR A 186 6.68 -3.81 -14.51
C TYR A 186 5.39 -3.14 -15.00
N ILE A 187 4.48 -3.94 -15.57
CA ILE A 187 3.17 -3.48 -16.05
C ILE A 187 2.07 -4.49 -15.71
N GLY A 188 0.91 -3.98 -15.29
CA GLY A 188 -0.20 -4.77 -14.74
C GLY A 188 -1.38 -4.93 -15.71
N ILE A 189 -2.45 -5.57 -15.23
CA ILE A 189 -3.64 -5.92 -16.04
C ILE A 189 -4.83 -4.98 -15.79
N TRP A 190 -5.58 -5.18 -14.71
CA TRP A 190 -6.70 -4.32 -14.28
C TRP A 190 -7.03 -4.60 -12.80
N ASN A 191 -6.84 -3.61 -11.93
CA ASN A 191 -6.78 -3.83 -10.47
C ASN A 191 -8.05 -4.45 -9.86
N GLU A 192 -7.93 -5.61 -9.21
CA GLU A 192 -9.03 -6.36 -8.59
C GLU A 192 -10.23 -6.60 -9.53
N ARG A 193 -10.01 -6.71 -10.84
CA ARG A 193 -11.06 -7.01 -11.83
C ARG A 193 -10.74 -8.30 -12.58
N ALA A 194 -11.71 -8.78 -13.36
CA ALA A 194 -11.49 -9.95 -14.20
C ALA A 194 -10.36 -9.67 -15.19
N TYR A 195 -9.38 -10.57 -15.27
CA TYR A 195 -8.35 -10.53 -16.30
C TYR A 195 -8.89 -11.10 -17.62
N ASN A 196 -8.19 -10.82 -18.73
CA ASN A 196 -8.50 -11.42 -20.02
C ASN A 196 -7.24 -12.02 -20.66
N THR A 197 -7.20 -13.34 -20.84
CA THR A 197 -6.00 -14.06 -21.31
C THR A 197 -5.60 -13.70 -22.74
N LYS A 198 -6.54 -13.26 -23.59
CA LYS A 198 -6.24 -12.70 -24.92
C LYS A 198 -5.59 -11.32 -24.80
N TYR A 199 -6.09 -10.45 -23.92
CA TYR A 199 -5.47 -9.15 -23.64
C TYR A 199 -4.04 -9.30 -23.12
N ILE A 200 -3.78 -10.19 -22.15
CA ILE A 200 -2.43 -10.41 -21.60
C ILE A 200 -1.41 -10.73 -22.70
N LYS A 201 -1.76 -11.63 -23.63
CA LYS A 201 -0.92 -11.99 -24.78
C LYS A 201 -0.73 -10.83 -25.76
N VAL A 202 -1.79 -10.08 -26.02
CA VAL A 202 -1.76 -8.90 -26.90
C VAL A 202 -0.91 -7.78 -26.29
N LEU A 203 -0.96 -7.55 -24.98
CA LEU A 203 -0.13 -6.59 -24.26
C LEU A 203 1.36 -6.96 -24.38
N ARG A 204 1.72 -8.22 -24.09
CA ARG A 204 3.09 -8.74 -24.29
C ARG A 204 3.59 -8.48 -25.71
N ALA A 205 2.86 -8.94 -26.72
CA ALA A 205 3.23 -8.77 -28.13
C ALA A 205 3.31 -7.29 -28.55
N SER A 206 2.50 -6.41 -27.97
CA SER A 206 2.50 -4.97 -28.25
C SER A 206 3.71 -4.26 -27.61
N LEU A 207 4.11 -4.67 -26.40
CA LEU A 207 5.35 -4.24 -25.76
C LEU A 207 6.57 -4.70 -26.58
N ASP A 208 6.62 -5.97 -26.98
CA ASP A 208 7.74 -6.53 -27.75
C ASP A 208 7.91 -5.82 -29.09
N LYS A 209 6.81 -5.58 -29.83
CA LYS A 209 6.79 -4.80 -31.08
C LYS A 209 7.33 -3.37 -30.92
N ASN A 210 7.22 -2.78 -29.73
CA ASN A 210 7.67 -1.42 -29.43
C ASN A 210 9.05 -1.36 -28.73
N ASN A 211 9.81 -2.47 -28.76
CA ASN A 211 11.11 -2.61 -28.09
C ASN A 211 11.02 -2.37 -26.57
N LEU A 212 10.00 -2.97 -25.94
CA LEU A 212 9.73 -2.98 -24.49
C LEU A 212 9.71 -4.42 -23.94
N SER A 213 10.52 -5.31 -24.52
CA SER A 213 10.67 -6.72 -24.11
C SER A 213 11.26 -6.90 -22.71
N ASN A 214 11.91 -5.86 -22.17
CA ASN A 214 12.37 -5.81 -20.78
C ASN A 214 11.26 -5.49 -19.76
N VAL A 215 10.11 -4.96 -20.19
CA VAL A 215 8.99 -4.62 -19.30
C VAL A 215 8.25 -5.90 -18.94
N THR A 216 8.24 -6.24 -17.65
CA THR A 216 7.69 -7.51 -17.17
C THR A 216 6.20 -7.40 -16.91
N VAL A 217 5.39 -8.30 -17.47
CA VAL A 217 3.94 -8.34 -17.17
C VAL A 217 3.72 -9.05 -15.84
N VAL A 218 3.05 -8.35 -14.93
CA VAL A 218 2.49 -8.87 -13.67
C VAL A 218 1.02 -9.20 -13.91
N ALA A 219 0.54 -10.35 -13.46
CA ALA A 219 -0.88 -10.71 -13.54
C ALA A 219 -1.33 -11.51 -12.30
N ALA A 220 -2.56 -11.38 -11.80
CA ALA A 220 -3.64 -10.53 -12.29
C ALA A 220 -3.84 -9.24 -11.48
N ASP A 221 -3.12 -9.07 -10.37
CA ASP A 221 -3.39 -8.06 -9.33
C ASP A 221 -4.82 -8.23 -8.79
N GLY A 222 -4.99 -9.40 -8.15
CA GLY A 222 -6.26 -9.94 -7.65
C GLY A 222 -6.02 -11.29 -6.97
N SER A 223 -6.75 -12.34 -7.35
CA SER A 223 -6.61 -13.68 -6.74
C SER A 223 -5.67 -14.62 -7.52
N TRP A 224 -5.27 -15.72 -6.86
CA TRP A 224 -4.42 -16.80 -7.43
C TRP A 224 -4.98 -17.52 -8.68
N GLY A 225 -6.16 -17.16 -9.20
CA GLY A 225 -6.85 -17.89 -10.27
C GLY A 225 -6.06 -18.01 -11.58
N ILE A 226 -5.26 -16.98 -11.93
CA ILE A 226 -4.45 -16.92 -13.15
C ILE A 226 -3.48 -18.12 -13.29
N SER A 227 -3.00 -18.67 -12.17
CA SER A 227 -2.13 -19.86 -12.13
C SER A 227 -2.76 -21.05 -12.87
N GLY A 228 -4.07 -21.23 -12.75
CA GLY A 228 -4.80 -22.33 -13.39
C GLY A 228 -4.87 -22.21 -14.91
N ASP A 229 -4.75 -21.01 -15.48
CA ASP A 229 -4.72 -20.82 -16.94
C ASP A 229 -3.30 -20.79 -17.49
N ILE A 230 -2.33 -20.27 -16.72
CA ILE A 230 -0.89 -20.38 -17.03
C ILE A 230 -0.48 -21.85 -17.23
N LEU A 231 -0.97 -22.76 -16.37
CA LEU A 231 -0.68 -24.21 -16.51
C LEU A 231 -1.32 -24.88 -17.74
N LYS A 232 -2.32 -24.26 -18.38
CA LYS A 232 -3.01 -24.80 -19.57
C LYS A 232 -2.51 -24.20 -20.89
N ASP A 233 -1.87 -23.03 -20.83
CA ASP A 233 -1.65 -22.17 -22.00
C ASP A 233 -0.21 -21.65 -22.02
N GLN A 234 0.65 -22.34 -22.78
CA GLN A 234 2.07 -22.01 -22.87
C GLN A 234 2.34 -20.59 -23.41
N THR A 235 1.42 -20.03 -24.21
CA THR A 235 1.55 -18.64 -24.70
C THR A 235 1.24 -17.63 -23.60
N LEU A 236 0.24 -17.90 -22.74
CA LEU A 236 -0.01 -17.11 -21.54
C LEU A 236 1.14 -17.26 -20.53
N ALA A 237 1.68 -18.48 -20.37
CA ALA A 237 2.83 -18.76 -19.53
C ALA A 237 4.12 -18.05 -19.99
N GLN A 238 4.28 -17.81 -21.30
CA GLN A 238 5.37 -16.97 -21.83
C GLN A 238 5.09 -15.47 -21.65
N ALA A 239 3.82 -15.05 -21.71
CA ALA A 239 3.45 -13.64 -21.57
C ALA A 239 3.55 -13.09 -20.13
N VAL A 240 3.18 -13.89 -19.12
CA VAL A 240 3.22 -13.49 -17.70
C VAL A 240 4.59 -13.77 -17.10
N GLY A 241 5.25 -12.74 -16.54
CA GLY A 241 6.51 -12.91 -15.81
C GLY A 241 6.30 -13.19 -14.32
N VAL A 242 5.37 -12.47 -13.70
CA VAL A 242 5.09 -12.51 -12.25
C VAL A 242 3.62 -12.78 -12.00
N ILE A 243 3.32 -13.63 -11.01
CA ILE A 243 1.96 -13.78 -10.47
C ILE A 243 1.81 -12.82 -9.28
N GLY A 244 1.10 -11.72 -9.50
CA GLY A 244 0.77 -10.71 -8.50
C GLY A 244 -0.62 -10.95 -7.92
N VAL A 245 -0.71 -11.03 -6.59
CA VAL A 245 -1.97 -11.21 -5.85
C VAL A 245 -2.12 -10.24 -4.69
N HIS A 246 -3.36 -10.05 -4.27
CA HIS A 246 -3.79 -9.06 -3.29
C HIS A 246 -4.21 -9.72 -1.97
N TYR A 247 -3.81 -9.13 -0.85
CA TYR A 247 -4.14 -9.54 0.53
C TYR A 247 -4.09 -11.08 0.78
N PRO A 248 -3.00 -11.77 0.39
CA PRO A 248 -2.95 -13.24 0.31
C PRO A 248 -2.96 -13.95 1.66
N GLY A 249 -2.93 -13.24 2.79
CA GLY A 249 -2.89 -13.85 4.13
C GLY A 249 -1.64 -14.69 4.36
N THR A 250 -0.51 -14.33 3.74
CA THR A 250 0.75 -15.07 3.68
C THR A 250 0.75 -16.40 2.92
N VAL A 251 -0.41 -16.93 2.50
CA VAL A 251 -0.50 -18.27 1.87
C VAL A 251 -0.53 -18.22 0.35
N THR A 252 -0.08 -19.30 -0.29
CA THR A 252 -0.19 -19.52 -1.75
C THR A 252 -0.90 -20.84 -2.08
N THR A 253 -1.04 -21.18 -3.36
CA THR A 253 -1.70 -22.41 -3.82
C THR A 253 -0.74 -23.35 -4.56
N ASN A 254 -1.02 -24.65 -4.51
CA ASN A 254 -0.22 -25.66 -5.22
C ASN A 254 -0.13 -25.39 -6.73
N ALA A 255 -1.20 -24.88 -7.35
CA ALA A 255 -1.20 -24.48 -8.75
C ALA A 255 -0.22 -23.31 -9.00
N SER A 256 -0.21 -22.30 -8.13
CA SER A 256 0.74 -21.18 -8.21
C SER A 256 2.19 -21.66 -8.10
N LEU A 257 2.49 -22.59 -7.18
CA LEU A 257 3.82 -23.19 -7.07
C LEU A 257 4.20 -23.99 -8.33
N GLN A 258 3.27 -24.80 -8.88
CA GLN A 258 3.49 -25.58 -10.11
C GLN A 258 3.80 -24.72 -11.35
N THR A 259 3.38 -23.46 -11.40
CA THR A 259 3.76 -22.57 -12.52
C THR A 259 5.26 -22.25 -12.59
N ASN A 260 6.01 -22.48 -11.50
CA ASN A 260 7.38 -22.01 -11.29
C ASN A 260 7.58 -20.49 -11.52
N LYS A 261 6.51 -19.69 -11.45
CA LYS A 261 6.59 -18.23 -11.54
C LYS A 261 7.08 -17.60 -10.25
N THR A 262 7.68 -16.43 -10.41
CA THR A 262 7.79 -15.43 -9.35
C THR A 262 6.39 -15.12 -8.82
N LEU A 263 6.21 -15.21 -7.50
CA LEU A 263 4.96 -14.91 -6.81
C LEU A 263 5.19 -13.67 -5.95
N TRP A 264 4.29 -12.69 -6.00
CA TRP A 264 4.34 -11.46 -5.21
C TRP A 264 3.02 -11.22 -4.49
N SER A 265 3.09 -10.65 -3.28
CA SER A 265 1.96 -9.89 -2.73
C SER A 265 2.03 -8.49 -3.35
N SER A 266 1.37 -8.30 -4.49
CA SER A 266 1.45 -7.06 -5.29
C SER A 266 0.54 -5.95 -4.76
N GLU A 267 -0.30 -6.29 -3.77
CA GLU A 267 -0.96 -5.34 -2.87
C GLU A 267 -1.24 -6.02 -1.53
N ASP A 268 -0.84 -5.37 -0.45
CA ASP A 268 -0.97 -5.87 0.93
C ASP A 268 -1.08 -4.69 1.90
N TYR A 269 -1.02 -4.95 3.21
CA TYR A 269 -1.08 -3.94 4.28
C TYR A 269 -2.47 -3.31 4.46
N SER A 270 -2.81 -2.20 3.79
CA SER A 270 -4.11 -1.49 3.90
C SER A 270 -4.59 -1.28 5.34
N THR A 271 -3.67 -0.99 6.27
CA THR A 271 -3.98 -0.97 7.71
C THR A 271 -3.47 0.33 8.34
N PHE A 272 -4.25 0.86 9.28
CA PHE A 272 -3.97 2.12 9.98
C PHE A 272 -2.56 2.15 10.57
N ASN A 273 -1.81 3.22 10.29
CA ASN A 273 -0.35 3.26 10.45
C ASN A 273 0.19 3.47 11.88
N ASP A 274 -0.52 2.96 12.88
CA ASP A 274 -0.04 2.87 14.26
C ASP A 274 0.88 1.66 14.49
N ASN A 275 1.12 1.31 15.75
CA ASN A 275 1.93 0.14 16.11
C ASN A 275 1.26 -1.21 15.77
N VAL A 276 -0.07 -1.30 15.64
CA VAL A 276 -0.76 -2.52 15.19
C VAL A 276 -0.59 -2.69 13.68
N GLY A 277 -0.73 -1.59 12.90
CA GLY A 277 -0.37 -1.59 11.48
C GLY A 277 1.10 -1.95 11.27
N ALA A 278 2.02 -1.35 12.03
CA ALA A 278 3.44 -1.69 11.98
C ALA A 278 3.71 -3.18 12.31
N GLY A 279 2.96 -3.75 13.28
CA GLY A 279 3.04 -5.18 13.59
C GLY A 279 2.50 -6.06 12.48
N CYS A 280 1.37 -5.69 11.87
CA CYS A 280 0.85 -6.34 10.65
C CYS A 280 1.92 -6.37 9.55
N TRP A 281 2.52 -5.21 9.24
CA TRP A 281 3.53 -5.06 8.19
C TRP A 281 4.78 -5.90 8.48
N GLY A 282 5.33 -5.82 9.69
CA GLY A 282 6.53 -6.56 10.08
C GLY A 282 6.34 -8.07 10.01
N ARG A 283 5.16 -8.55 10.40
CA ARG A 283 4.79 -9.96 10.31
C ARG A 283 4.70 -10.44 8.86
N ILE A 284 3.97 -9.73 8.00
CA ILE A 284 3.75 -10.19 6.61
C ILE A 284 4.99 -10.02 5.71
N LEU A 285 5.87 -9.06 5.98
CA LEU A 285 7.15 -8.90 5.28
C LEU A 285 8.02 -10.18 5.35
N ASN A 286 8.06 -10.83 6.51
CA ASN A 286 8.70 -12.15 6.64
C ASN A 286 7.79 -13.26 6.11
N GLN A 287 6.56 -13.34 6.63
CA GLN A 287 5.72 -14.53 6.50
C GLN A 287 5.17 -14.73 5.07
N ASN A 288 5.06 -13.69 4.24
CA ASN A 288 4.74 -13.84 2.82
C ASN A 288 5.76 -14.73 2.08
N TYR A 289 7.06 -14.69 2.46
CA TYR A 289 8.04 -15.63 1.92
C TYR A 289 8.03 -16.98 2.63
N VAL A 290 7.98 -16.98 3.98
CA VAL A 290 8.01 -18.22 4.79
C VAL A 290 6.86 -19.16 4.41
N ASN A 291 5.64 -18.65 4.33
CA ASN A 291 4.42 -19.43 4.11
C ASN A 291 4.01 -19.51 2.62
N GLY A 292 4.24 -18.44 1.86
CA GLY A 292 3.70 -18.25 0.51
C GLY A 292 4.73 -18.28 -0.62
N PHE A 293 6.02 -18.41 -0.31
CA PHE A 293 7.13 -18.28 -1.28
C PHE A 293 7.09 -16.97 -2.08
N MET A 294 6.46 -15.92 -1.54
CA MET A 294 6.31 -14.62 -2.19
C MET A 294 7.55 -13.76 -1.99
N THR A 295 8.05 -13.20 -3.08
CA THR A 295 9.41 -12.67 -3.22
C THR A 295 9.48 -11.14 -3.24
N SER A 296 8.31 -10.51 -3.21
CA SER A 296 8.06 -9.09 -2.99
C SER A 296 6.75 -8.93 -2.24
N THR A 297 6.64 -7.85 -1.48
CA THR A 297 5.41 -7.38 -0.84
C THR A 297 5.32 -5.86 -1.04
N ILE A 298 4.18 -5.39 -1.56
CA ILE A 298 3.93 -3.98 -1.86
C ILE A 298 2.77 -3.49 -0.98
N SER A 299 3.00 -2.45 -0.20
CA SER A 299 1.99 -1.85 0.67
C SER A 299 1.04 -0.94 -0.11
N TRP A 300 -0.27 -1.19 -0.02
CA TRP A 300 -1.26 -0.14 -0.21
C TRP A 300 -1.46 0.58 1.14
N ASN A 301 -1.19 1.88 1.30
CA ASN A 301 -0.57 2.80 0.34
C ASN A 301 0.82 3.31 0.78
N LEU A 302 1.53 3.94 -0.15
CA LEU A 302 2.88 4.49 0.04
C LEU A 302 2.91 5.51 1.18
N ILE A 303 1.91 6.40 1.22
CA ILE A 303 1.82 7.51 2.13
C ILE A 303 0.37 7.99 2.22
N ALA A 304 -0.11 8.23 3.43
CA ALA A 304 -1.39 8.87 3.63
C ALA A 304 -1.25 10.38 3.37
N SER A 305 -1.51 10.79 2.13
CA SER A 305 -1.59 12.19 1.68
C SER A 305 -2.93 12.49 1.01
N TYR A 306 -4.00 12.09 1.68
CA TYR A 306 -5.40 12.35 1.32
C TYR A 306 -6.16 12.80 2.58
N TYR A 307 -7.37 13.34 2.42
CA TYR A 307 -8.15 13.82 3.56
C TYR A 307 -8.57 12.66 4.48
N ASN A 308 -8.18 12.69 5.77
CA ASN A 308 -8.48 11.66 6.79
C ASN A 308 -9.97 11.25 6.98
N ALA A 309 -10.92 11.94 6.33
CA ALA A 309 -12.35 11.60 6.36
C ALA A 309 -12.83 10.83 5.11
N LEU A 310 -11.94 10.61 4.14
CA LEU A 310 -12.10 9.62 3.07
C LEU A 310 -11.95 8.19 3.63
N PRO A 311 -12.27 7.14 2.84
CA PRO A 311 -11.96 5.76 3.21
C PRO A 311 -10.51 5.57 3.69
N PHE A 312 -10.27 4.52 4.50
CA PHE A 312 -8.92 4.06 4.86
C PHE A 312 -7.93 5.16 5.33
N GLY A 313 -8.44 6.17 6.04
CA GLY A 313 -7.67 7.35 6.44
C GLY A 313 -6.51 7.03 7.38
N ARG A 314 -5.27 7.23 6.89
CA ARG A 314 -3.98 6.82 7.51
C ARG A 314 -3.57 5.35 7.31
N ASP A 315 -4.05 4.68 6.26
CA ASP A 315 -3.63 3.31 5.92
C ASP A 315 -2.38 3.27 5.01
N GLY A 316 -1.50 4.26 5.13
CA GLY A 316 -0.25 4.38 4.36
C GLY A 316 1.01 4.35 5.24
N LEU A 317 2.18 3.98 4.71
CA LEU A 317 3.40 3.75 5.51
C LEU A 317 3.81 4.93 6.41
N MET A 318 3.48 6.17 6.02
CA MET A 318 3.59 7.37 6.86
C MET A 318 2.44 8.35 6.60
N THR A 319 2.31 9.42 7.40
CA THR A 319 1.20 10.39 7.30
C THR A 319 1.69 11.78 6.89
N ALA A 320 1.12 12.37 5.83
CA ALA A 320 1.38 13.75 5.38
C ALA A 320 0.11 14.38 4.75
N VAL A 321 -0.87 14.72 5.60
CA VAL A 321 -2.22 15.19 5.20
C VAL A 321 -2.47 16.69 5.43
N GLN A 322 -1.43 17.49 5.68
CA GLN A 322 -1.52 18.92 6.01
C GLN A 322 -0.47 19.77 5.28
N PRO A 323 -0.52 19.89 3.94
CA PRO A 323 0.40 20.74 3.18
C PRO A 323 0.39 22.20 3.63
N TRP A 324 -0.76 22.72 4.09
CA TRP A 324 -0.93 24.07 4.62
C TRP A 324 -0.22 24.34 5.96
N SER A 325 0.17 23.32 6.72
CA SER A 325 0.98 23.46 7.94
C SER A 325 2.42 22.98 7.75
N GLY A 326 2.68 22.12 6.76
CA GLY A 326 3.93 21.39 6.62
C GLY A 326 4.07 20.22 7.61
N HIS A 327 3.04 19.92 8.41
CA HIS A 327 3.09 18.83 9.39
C HIS A 327 3.03 17.45 8.70
N TYR A 328 3.96 16.58 9.06
CA TYR A 328 3.97 15.16 8.68
C TYR A 328 4.40 14.31 9.89
N VAL A 329 4.11 13.00 9.84
CA VAL A 329 4.49 12.03 10.88
C VAL A 329 5.23 10.86 10.23
N VAL A 330 6.41 10.52 10.76
CA VAL A 330 7.21 9.37 10.30
C VAL A 330 6.86 8.17 11.17
N GLU A 331 5.82 7.47 10.73
CA GLU A 331 5.14 6.41 11.49
C GLU A 331 5.98 5.13 11.62
N SER A 332 5.60 4.25 12.54
CA SER A 332 6.29 2.98 12.80
C SER A 332 6.50 2.08 11.56
N PRO A 333 5.58 1.97 10.57
CA PRO A 333 5.78 1.15 9.37
C PRO A 333 6.99 1.54 8.51
N ILE A 334 7.43 2.81 8.51
CA ILE A 334 8.67 3.26 7.84
C ILE A 334 9.89 2.51 8.40
N TRP A 335 9.95 2.38 9.72
CA TRP A 335 11.07 1.76 10.43
C TRP A 335 11.02 0.24 10.39
N VAL A 336 9.81 -0.33 10.39
CA VAL A 336 9.59 -1.75 10.06
C VAL A 336 10.08 -2.08 8.66
N THR A 337 9.79 -1.23 7.66
CA THR A 337 10.28 -1.42 6.28
C THR A 337 11.81 -1.41 6.22
N ALA A 338 12.45 -0.49 6.96
CA ALA A 338 13.90 -0.31 7.01
C ALA A 338 14.65 -1.57 7.48
N HIS A 339 14.05 -2.41 8.34
CA HIS A 339 14.63 -3.68 8.79
C HIS A 339 14.96 -4.67 7.66
N THR A 340 14.22 -4.61 6.54
CA THR A 340 14.50 -5.41 5.35
C THR A 340 15.18 -4.59 4.25
N SER A 341 14.66 -3.38 3.95
CA SER A 341 15.06 -2.64 2.74
C SER A 341 16.49 -2.07 2.78
N GLN A 342 16.99 -1.68 3.96
CA GLN A 342 18.36 -1.16 4.11
C GLN A 342 19.44 -2.24 4.09
N PHE A 343 19.07 -3.51 4.22
CA PHE A 343 20.01 -4.64 4.43
C PHE A 343 19.88 -5.73 3.37
N THR A 344 19.09 -5.47 2.32
CA THR A 344 18.89 -6.31 1.14
C THR A 344 18.99 -5.44 -0.12
N LYS A 345 19.06 -6.06 -1.30
CA LYS A 345 18.71 -5.40 -2.57
C LYS A 345 17.93 -6.37 -3.45
N THR A 346 17.18 -5.82 -4.41
CA THR A 346 16.57 -6.60 -5.49
C THR A 346 17.65 -7.46 -6.18
N GLY A 347 17.37 -8.74 -6.39
CA GLY A 347 18.33 -9.72 -6.91
C GLY A 347 19.22 -10.42 -5.86
N TRP A 348 19.16 -10.07 -4.57
CA TRP A 348 19.64 -10.98 -3.51
C TRP A 348 18.79 -12.27 -3.53
N HIS A 349 19.26 -13.33 -2.89
CA HIS A 349 18.50 -14.59 -2.80
C HIS A 349 18.25 -14.93 -1.33
N TYR A 350 17.05 -15.45 -1.03
CA TYR A 350 16.78 -16.05 0.26
C TYR A 350 17.66 -17.30 0.46
N LEU A 351 17.87 -17.70 1.72
CA LEU A 351 18.32 -19.06 2.05
C LEU A 351 17.17 -20.08 1.87
N PRO A 352 17.46 -21.40 1.79
CA PRO A 352 16.42 -22.41 1.72
C PRO A 352 15.53 -22.42 2.99
N HIS A 353 14.27 -22.79 2.80
CA HIS A 353 13.34 -23.07 3.91
C HIS A 353 13.90 -24.19 4.80
N GLY A 354 13.81 -24.02 6.12
CA GLY A 354 14.45 -24.90 7.11
C GLY A 354 15.93 -24.64 7.36
N HIS A 355 16.63 -23.96 6.42
CA HIS A 355 18.07 -23.70 6.46
C HIS A 355 18.40 -22.19 6.45
N GLY A 356 17.55 -21.37 7.06
CA GLY A 356 17.69 -19.91 7.13
C GLY A 356 16.37 -19.14 6.97
N VAL A 357 15.29 -19.83 6.62
CA VAL A 357 13.92 -19.31 6.51
C VAL A 357 12.97 -20.25 7.25
N GLY A 358 12.15 -19.73 8.18
CA GLY A 358 11.19 -20.56 8.92
C GLY A 358 10.45 -19.84 10.05
N ALA A 359 9.66 -20.62 10.80
CA ALA A 359 8.98 -20.17 12.03
C ALA A 359 9.87 -20.38 13.26
N LEU A 360 9.64 -19.58 14.31
CA LEU A 360 10.30 -19.68 15.61
C LEU A 360 9.46 -20.53 16.57
N GLN A 361 10.12 -21.34 17.41
CA GLN A 361 9.47 -22.29 18.32
C GLN A 361 8.53 -21.64 19.35
N GLY A 362 8.88 -20.45 19.84
CA GLY A 362 8.04 -19.64 20.73
C GLY A 362 7.05 -18.71 20.01
N GLY A 363 6.83 -18.90 18.70
CA GLY A 363 6.06 -18.00 17.83
C GLY A 363 6.92 -16.89 17.21
N GLY A 364 6.43 -16.30 16.11
CA GLY A 364 7.21 -15.43 15.24
C GLY A 364 7.93 -16.18 14.11
N SER A 365 8.73 -15.49 13.31
CA SER A 365 9.42 -16.05 12.14
C SER A 365 10.77 -15.39 11.86
N TYR A 366 11.60 -16.08 11.07
CA TYR A 366 12.88 -15.58 10.59
C TYR A 366 13.06 -15.84 9.08
N VAL A 367 13.71 -14.90 8.41
CA VAL A 367 14.12 -15.02 7.01
C VAL A 367 15.56 -14.54 6.87
N SER A 368 16.30 -15.13 5.94
CA SER A 368 17.70 -14.80 5.69
C SER A 368 18.00 -14.71 4.21
N TRP A 369 18.95 -13.85 3.84
CA TRP A 369 19.41 -13.65 2.46
C TRP A 369 20.94 -13.66 2.36
N LEU A 370 21.41 -14.09 1.19
CA LEU A 370 22.76 -13.81 0.71
C LEU A 370 22.69 -12.90 -0.53
N CYS A 371 23.61 -11.94 -0.61
CA CYS A 371 23.83 -11.20 -1.84
C CYS A 371 24.41 -12.12 -2.95
N PRO A 372 24.28 -11.78 -4.25
CA PRO A 372 24.71 -12.68 -5.34
C PRO A 372 26.18 -13.10 -5.29
N GLN A 373 27.06 -12.27 -4.71
CA GLN A 373 28.48 -12.58 -4.55
C GLN A 373 28.82 -13.25 -3.21
N ARG A 374 27.82 -13.68 -2.42
CA ARG A 374 27.89 -14.30 -1.06
C ARG A 374 28.69 -13.54 0.03
N ARG A 375 29.32 -12.41 -0.30
CA ARG A 375 30.08 -11.52 0.61
C ARG A 375 29.27 -10.82 1.72
N HIS A 376 27.94 -10.85 1.64
CA HIS A 376 27.04 -10.24 2.60
C HIS A 376 25.86 -11.17 2.88
N PHE A 377 25.63 -11.37 4.18
CA PHE A 377 24.52 -12.05 4.82
C PHE A 377 23.69 -11.06 5.64
N THR A 378 22.37 -11.24 5.60
CA THR A 378 21.37 -10.53 6.40
C THR A 378 20.29 -11.52 6.84
N MET A 379 19.85 -11.45 8.09
CA MET A 379 18.70 -12.16 8.65
C MET A 379 17.75 -11.14 9.31
N VAL A 380 16.45 -11.29 9.11
CA VAL A 380 15.40 -10.53 9.79
C VAL A 380 14.52 -11.47 10.59
N LEU A 381 14.35 -11.20 11.88
CA LEU A 381 13.49 -11.94 12.80
C LEU A 381 12.36 -11.04 13.28
N GLU A 382 11.14 -11.58 13.34
CA GLU A 382 9.97 -10.91 13.92
C GLU A 382 9.29 -11.81 14.95
N THR A 383 8.75 -11.20 16.00
CA THR A 383 8.00 -11.87 17.07
C THR A 383 6.67 -11.18 17.34
N MET A 384 5.97 -10.80 16.26
CA MET A 384 4.71 -10.05 16.34
C MET A 384 3.60 -10.91 16.96
N SER A 385 2.94 -10.42 18.01
CA SER A 385 1.81 -11.12 18.61
C SER A 385 0.52 -10.92 17.83
N HIS A 386 -0.42 -11.86 17.96
CA HIS A 386 -1.69 -11.87 17.23
C HIS A 386 -2.47 -10.55 17.37
N ASN A 387 -2.73 -10.11 18.61
CA ASN A 387 -3.57 -8.93 18.88
C ASN A 387 -2.91 -7.60 18.50
N HIS A 388 -1.59 -7.60 18.29
CA HIS A 388 -0.80 -6.41 17.95
C HIS A 388 -0.29 -6.45 16.49
N SER A 389 -0.78 -7.37 15.66
CA SER A 389 -0.41 -7.48 14.24
C SER A 389 -1.57 -7.84 13.32
N LEU A 390 -2.79 -7.48 13.72
CA LEU A 390 -3.98 -7.64 12.90
C LEU A 390 -3.88 -6.69 11.68
N CYS A 391 -3.87 -7.28 10.49
CA CYS A 391 -4.12 -6.54 9.25
C CYS A 391 -5.63 -6.43 9.03
N ILE A 392 -6.10 -5.46 8.24
CA ILE A 392 -7.53 -5.36 7.87
C ILE A 392 -8.03 -6.58 7.06
N ARG A 393 -7.13 -7.23 6.30
CA ARG A 393 -7.41 -8.34 5.40
C ARG A 393 -6.24 -9.34 5.40
N PRO A 394 -6.50 -10.66 5.28
CA PRO A 394 -7.73 -11.34 5.69
C PRO A 394 -7.83 -11.39 7.23
N ALA A 395 -8.90 -11.99 7.76
CA ALA A 395 -8.99 -12.30 9.18
C ALA A 395 -7.84 -13.25 9.60
N LEU A 396 -7.12 -12.88 10.66
CA LEU A 396 -5.97 -13.62 11.17
C LEU A 396 -6.43 -14.72 12.15
N PRO A 397 -6.04 -16.00 11.98
CA PRO A 397 -6.30 -17.04 12.98
C PRO A 397 -5.51 -16.79 14.27
N GLY A 398 -6.07 -17.14 15.42
CA GLY A 398 -5.42 -16.97 16.72
C GLY A 398 -4.14 -17.80 16.87
N TYR A 399 -3.05 -17.17 17.31
CA TYR A 399 -1.79 -17.83 17.67
C TYR A 399 -1.15 -17.14 18.88
N ASN A 400 -0.22 -17.84 19.53
CA ASN A 400 0.54 -17.33 20.68
C ASN A 400 1.98 -17.01 20.28
N VAL A 401 2.55 -15.99 20.92
CA VAL A 401 3.99 -15.69 20.89
C VAL A 401 4.46 -15.48 22.33
N GLN A 402 5.64 -15.99 22.67
CA GLN A 402 6.24 -15.90 24.00
C GLN A 402 7.70 -15.45 23.91
N PRO A 403 8.25 -14.82 24.96
CA PRO A 403 9.68 -14.55 25.04
C PRO A 403 10.50 -15.85 24.94
N GLN A 404 11.55 -15.86 24.12
CA GLN A 404 12.33 -17.07 23.82
C GLN A 404 13.79 -16.73 23.53
N ARG A 405 14.71 -17.67 23.83
CA ARG A 405 16.11 -17.58 23.40
C ARG A 405 16.30 -18.44 22.15
N ALA A 406 16.57 -17.81 21.01
CA ALA A 406 16.82 -18.50 19.75
C ALA A 406 18.32 -18.68 19.53
N THR A 407 18.77 -19.88 19.14
CA THR A 407 20.18 -20.19 18.84
C THR A 407 20.33 -20.60 17.39
N PHE A 408 21.25 -19.98 16.67
CA PHE A 408 21.46 -20.17 15.24
C PHE A 408 22.86 -20.74 14.98
N SER A 409 22.96 -21.68 14.03
CA SER A 409 24.22 -22.24 13.56
C SER A 409 24.43 -21.87 12.08
N LEU A 410 25.34 -20.91 11.86
CA LEU A 410 25.83 -20.50 10.55
C LEU A 410 26.79 -21.56 9.99
N LYS A 411 26.46 -22.10 8.82
CA LYS A 411 27.20 -23.13 8.10
C LYS A 411 27.51 -22.67 6.67
N GLY A 412 27.91 -23.58 5.80
CA GLY A 412 28.21 -23.28 4.39
C GLY A 412 29.16 -22.10 4.21
N SER A 413 28.82 -21.18 3.32
CA SER A 413 29.59 -19.93 3.09
C SER A 413 29.58 -18.95 4.27
N MET A 414 28.64 -19.09 5.21
CA MET A 414 28.43 -18.19 6.35
C MET A 414 29.23 -18.60 7.60
N ARG A 415 29.81 -19.81 7.61
CA ARG A 415 30.54 -20.38 8.76
C ARG A 415 31.66 -19.49 9.31
N ASN A 416 32.27 -18.67 8.46
CA ASN A 416 33.39 -17.78 8.80
C ASN A 416 32.94 -16.36 9.25
N ILE A 417 31.64 -16.11 9.36
CA ILE A 417 31.12 -14.86 9.96
C ILE A 417 31.39 -14.92 11.46
N THR A 418 32.18 -13.98 11.98
CA THR A 418 32.52 -13.85 13.41
C THR A 418 31.74 -12.76 14.13
N LYS A 419 31.01 -11.91 13.41
CA LYS A 419 30.32 -10.73 13.95
C LYS A 419 29.08 -10.39 13.12
N LEU A 420 27.98 -10.05 13.79
CA LEU A 420 26.74 -9.54 13.20
C LEU A 420 26.36 -8.19 13.83
N HIS A 421 26.18 -7.16 13.01
CA HIS A 421 25.55 -5.90 13.43
C HIS A 421 24.06 -6.14 13.69
N VAL A 422 23.51 -5.44 14.68
CA VAL A 422 22.15 -5.67 15.20
C VAL A 422 21.34 -4.39 15.12
N TRP A 423 20.21 -4.43 14.41
CA TRP A 423 19.21 -3.36 14.40
C TRP A 423 17.92 -3.85 15.05
N TYR A 424 17.32 -3.02 15.90
CA TYR A 424 16.23 -3.40 16.80
C TYR A 424 15.04 -2.45 16.73
N SER A 425 13.84 -3.01 16.68
CA SER A 425 12.60 -2.32 17.02
C SER A 425 11.80 -3.14 18.04
N LYS A 426 11.07 -2.43 18.89
CA LYS A 426 10.02 -2.95 19.77
C LYS A 426 8.81 -2.04 19.65
N LEU A 427 7.66 -2.62 19.30
CA LEU A 427 6.41 -1.91 19.20
C LEU A 427 5.78 -1.80 20.60
N GLY A 428 5.40 -0.58 20.99
CA GLY A 428 4.88 -0.29 22.32
C GLY A 428 3.35 -0.27 22.34
N PHE A 429 2.75 -0.89 23.36
CA PHE A 429 1.30 -0.97 23.56
C PHE A 429 1.00 -0.77 25.04
N LYS A 430 -0.12 -0.13 25.36
CA LYS A 430 -0.57 0.14 26.75
C LYS A 430 0.55 0.74 27.62
N ASP A 431 0.93 1.96 27.25
CA ASP A 431 1.93 2.79 27.92
C ASP A 431 3.40 2.28 27.87
N ALA A 432 3.68 1.14 27.23
CA ALA A 432 5.04 0.69 26.96
C ALA A 432 5.75 1.55 25.90
N GLU A 433 7.03 1.87 26.13
CA GLU A 433 7.87 2.62 25.20
C GLU A 433 7.98 1.91 23.84
N THR A 434 7.83 2.68 22.76
CA THR A 434 8.06 2.24 21.38
C THR A 434 9.48 2.59 20.94
N VAL A 435 10.31 1.58 20.70
CA VAL A 435 11.70 1.74 20.24
C VAL A 435 11.76 1.39 18.77
N LEU A 436 12.23 2.29 17.91
CA LEU A 436 12.24 2.10 16.45
C LEU A 436 13.66 2.21 15.89
N PHE A 437 14.08 1.19 15.14
CA PHE A 437 15.28 1.14 14.31
C PHE A 437 16.57 1.60 15.02
N LYS A 438 16.82 1.07 16.22
CA LYS A 438 17.99 1.35 17.05
C LYS A 438 19.11 0.35 16.75
N GLU A 439 20.31 0.82 16.40
CA GLU A 439 21.49 -0.06 16.38
C GLU A 439 21.86 -0.48 17.82
N LEU A 440 22.19 -1.76 18.01
CA LEU A 440 22.64 -2.34 19.28
C LEU A 440 24.07 -2.87 19.12
N ASN A 441 24.69 -3.23 20.26
CA ASN A 441 26.01 -3.85 20.27
C ASN A 441 26.06 -5.11 19.37
N PRO A 442 27.03 -5.22 18.44
CA PRO A 442 27.14 -6.36 17.55
C PRO A 442 27.33 -7.70 18.28
N ILE A 443 26.54 -8.69 17.90
CA ILE A 443 26.67 -10.07 18.37
C ILE A 443 27.96 -10.67 17.81
N GLN A 444 28.76 -11.29 18.68
CA GLN A 444 29.88 -12.13 18.27
C GLN A 444 29.35 -13.52 17.92
N VAL A 445 29.93 -14.16 16.91
CA VAL A 445 29.57 -15.49 16.44
C VAL A 445 30.75 -16.42 16.69
N GLU A 446 30.59 -17.35 17.62
CA GLU A 446 31.65 -18.23 18.10
C GLU A 446 31.50 -19.61 17.46
N ASN A 447 32.54 -20.09 16.77
CA ASN A 447 32.53 -21.36 16.04
C ASN A 447 31.37 -21.51 15.02
N GLY A 448 30.85 -20.39 14.51
CA GLY A 448 29.67 -20.35 13.63
C GLY A 448 28.33 -20.41 14.37
N VAL A 449 28.29 -20.21 15.69
CA VAL A 449 27.06 -20.24 16.51
C VAL A 449 26.86 -18.90 17.21
N PHE A 450 25.59 -18.47 17.31
CA PHE A 450 25.18 -17.36 18.19
C PHE A 450 23.80 -17.62 18.79
N SER A 451 23.48 -16.91 19.88
CA SER A 451 22.13 -16.88 20.46
C SER A 451 21.63 -15.43 20.58
N ILE A 452 20.31 -15.26 20.54
CA ILE A 452 19.62 -13.99 20.76
C ILE A 452 18.38 -14.20 21.62
N ASP A 453 18.15 -13.29 22.57
CA ASP A 453 16.93 -13.26 23.38
C ASP A 453 15.87 -12.41 22.67
N LEU A 454 14.73 -13.01 22.34
CA LEU A 454 13.64 -12.39 21.61
C LEU A 454 12.47 -12.16 22.55
N ALA A 455 12.10 -10.91 22.77
CA ALA A 455 10.84 -10.55 23.44
C ALA A 455 9.66 -10.59 22.46
N VAL A 456 8.44 -10.43 22.96
CA VAL A 456 7.23 -10.29 22.13
C VAL A 456 7.17 -8.88 21.51
N ASP A 457 6.60 -8.77 20.31
CA ASP A 457 6.43 -7.54 19.53
C ASP A 457 7.75 -6.83 19.17
N THR A 458 8.79 -7.62 18.84
CA THR A 458 10.11 -7.10 18.41
C THR A 458 10.47 -7.49 16.98
N ILE A 459 11.28 -6.65 16.33
CA ILE A 459 11.95 -6.95 15.06
C ILE A 459 13.46 -6.78 15.25
N HIS A 460 14.22 -7.77 14.79
CA HIS A 460 15.68 -7.76 14.81
C HIS A 460 16.22 -7.97 13.39
N THR A 461 17.14 -7.11 12.93
CA THR A 461 17.96 -7.40 11.75
C THR A 461 19.38 -7.69 12.19
N LEU A 462 19.88 -8.88 11.83
CA LEU A 462 21.23 -9.36 12.09
C LEU A 462 21.99 -9.40 10.76
N THR A 463 23.07 -8.63 10.62
CA THR A 463 23.68 -8.44 9.29
C THR A 463 25.19 -8.24 9.33
N THR A 464 25.82 -8.56 8.21
CA THR A 464 27.21 -8.20 7.87
C THR A 464 27.32 -6.86 7.11
N TRP A 465 26.18 -6.24 6.78
CA TRP A 465 26.10 -4.98 6.03
C TRP A 465 26.16 -3.77 6.96
N THR A 466 27.29 -3.06 6.95
CA THR A 466 27.60 -1.99 7.91
C THR A 466 27.00 -0.61 7.56
N LYS A 467 26.14 -0.51 6.54
CA LYS A 467 25.59 0.78 6.05
C LYS A 467 24.17 1.07 6.51
N GLY A 468 23.69 0.45 7.58
CA GLY A 468 22.40 0.81 8.18
C GLY A 468 22.44 2.21 8.78
N GLN A 469 21.36 2.97 8.68
CA GLN A 469 21.25 4.29 9.30
C GLN A 469 19.79 4.62 9.66
N LYS A 470 19.58 5.08 10.89
CA LYS A 470 18.33 5.77 11.27
C LYS A 470 18.42 7.24 10.86
N GLY A 471 17.87 7.56 9.69
CA GLY A 471 17.81 8.90 9.15
C GLY A 471 16.92 9.83 9.98
N SER A 472 17.31 11.09 10.10
CA SER A 472 16.57 12.09 10.85
C SER A 472 16.59 13.46 10.16
N TYR A 473 15.52 14.21 10.38
CA TYR A 473 15.39 15.64 10.12
C TYR A 473 14.86 16.31 11.41
N PRO A 474 14.95 17.64 11.54
CA PRO A 474 14.28 18.36 12.62
C PRO A 474 12.79 18.05 12.66
N THR A 475 12.16 18.15 13.83
CA THR A 475 10.72 17.97 13.99
C THR A 475 9.96 18.92 13.05
N PRO A 476 9.00 18.42 12.25
CA PRO A 476 8.20 19.28 11.37
C PRO A 476 7.33 20.26 12.18
N PRO A 477 6.74 21.28 11.53
CA PRO A 477 5.78 22.18 12.17
C PRO A 477 4.66 21.43 12.92
N PRO A 478 4.09 22.02 13.98
CA PRO A 478 2.94 21.42 14.67
C PRO A 478 1.72 21.33 13.74
N PRO A 479 0.82 20.36 13.96
CA PRO A 479 -0.39 20.22 13.16
C PRO A 479 -1.30 21.44 13.31
N ALA A 480 -1.90 21.88 12.20
CA ALA A 480 -2.82 23.02 12.16
C ALA A 480 -4.06 22.69 11.29
N PRO A 481 -5.25 23.24 11.62
CA PRO A 481 -6.43 23.09 10.78
C PRO A 481 -6.27 23.81 9.45
N PHE A 482 -7.04 23.38 8.44
CA PHE A 482 -7.15 24.09 7.16
C PHE A 482 -7.57 25.55 7.41
N THR A 483 -6.79 26.49 6.88
CA THR A 483 -6.92 27.92 7.18
C THR A 483 -8.11 28.55 6.45
N LEU A 484 -8.79 29.50 7.11
CA LEU A 484 -9.78 30.38 6.51
C LEU A 484 -9.41 31.86 6.78
N PRO A 485 -9.71 32.79 5.86
CA PRO A 485 -10.31 32.56 4.54
C PRO A 485 -9.35 31.83 3.58
N TYR A 486 -9.92 31.03 2.68
CA TYR A 486 -9.21 30.41 1.57
C TYR A 486 -9.73 31.01 0.26
N LYS A 487 -8.81 31.38 -0.64
CA LYS A 487 -9.11 31.74 -2.03
C LYS A 487 -8.15 30.98 -2.93
N ASP A 488 -8.67 30.51 -4.05
CA ASP A 488 -7.90 30.03 -5.19
C ASP A 488 -8.50 30.66 -6.44
N ASP A 489 -7.67 31.27 -7.29
CA ASP A 489 -8.06 31.85 -8.58
C ASP A 489 -7.37 31.13 -9.75
N PHE A 490 -6.65 30.04 -9.49
CA PHE A 490 -6.03 29.16 -10.47
C PHE A 490 -4.93 29.79 -11.37
N GLU A 491 -4.71 31.11 -11.32
CA GLU A 491 -3.69 31.82 -12.12
C GLU A 491 -2.25 31.42 -11.77
N SER A 492 -2.00 30.90 -10.57
CA SER A 492 -0.67 30.43 -10.13
C SER A 492 -0.26 29.05 -10.67
N TYR A 493 -1.17 28.34 -11.37
CA TYR A 493 -0.96 26.98 -11.83
C TYR A 493 -0.50 26.92 -13.30
N ALA A 494 0.27 25.88 -13.64
CA ALA A 494 0.44 25.50 -15.03
C ALA A 494 -0.86 24.90 -15.58
N GLU A 495 -1.07 25.03 -16.89
CA GLU A 495 -2.14 24.31 -17.57
C GLU A 495 -1.96 22.78 -17.42
N PHE A 496 -3.06 22.01 -17.47
CA PHE A 496 -3.11 20.56 -17.21
C PHE A 496 -2.85 20.13 -15.74
N ASN A 497 -2.41 21.04 -14.85
CA ASN A 497 -2.32 20.72 -13.42
C ASN A 497 -3.71 20.60 -12.79
N GLU A 498 -3.85 19.72 -11.81
CA GLU A 498 -5.00 19.72 -10.91
C GLU A 498 -4.83 20.80 -9.81
N ALA A 499 -5.90 21.48 -9.41
CA ALA A 499 -5.88 22.36 -8.24
C ALA A 499 -5.46 21.59 -6.97
N PHE A 500 -4.64 22.20 -6.11
CA PHE A 500 -3.88 21.45 -5.09
C PHE A 500 -4.73 20.91 -3.95
N ASN A 501 -5.52 21.77 -3.30
CA ASN A 501 -6.32 21.43 -2.13
C ASN A 501 -7.70 20.83 -2.49
N PHE A 502 -7.91 20.47 -3.75
CA PHE A 502 -9.14 19.93 -4.28
C PHE A 502 -8.90 18.50 -4.77
N ALA A 503 -9.57 17.51 -4.17
CA ALA A 503 -9.47 16.10 -4.49
C ALA A 503 -10.72 15.64 -5.28
N PRO A 504 -10.62 15.46 -6.61
CA PRO A 504 -11.70 14.92 -7.43
C PRO A 504 -12.17 13.55 -6.93
N GLN A 505 -13.49 13.36 -6.82
CA GLN A 505 -14.10 12.12 -6.31
C GLN A 505 -14.88 11.37 -7.39
N VAL A 506 -15.28 12.07 -8.46
CA VAL A 506 -15.96 11.56 -9.66
C VAL A 506 -15.68 12.57 -10.78
N GLY A 507 -15.19 12.14 -11.95
CA GLY A 507 -14.67 13.05 -12.98
C GLY A 507 -13.34 13.71 -12.58
N VAL A 508 -12.73 14.46 -13.50
CA VAL A 508 -11.38 15.02 -13.38
C VAL A 508 -11.41 16.54 -13.59
N TRP A 509 -10.61 17.29 -12.82
CA TRP A 509 -10.46 18.74 -12.94
C TRP A 509 -9.02 19.13 -13.28
N GLU A 510 -8.87 19.84 -14.39
CA GLU A 510 -7.60 20.42 -14.84
C GLU A 510 -7.71 21.95 -14.88
N VAL A 511 -6.62 22.64 -14.51
CA VAL A 511 -6.47 24.06 -14.81
C VAL A 511 -6.32 24.25 -16.32
N ARG A 512 -7.19 25.10 -16.87
CA ARG A 512 -7.34 25.39 -18.29
C ARG A 512 -7.25 26.88 -18.51
N ARG A 513 -6.50 27.28 -19.54
CA ARG A 513 -6.54 28.66 -20.03
C ARG A 513 -7.86 28.92 -20.74
N THR A 514 -8.35 30.15 -20.65
CA THR A 514 -9.56 30.60 -21.35
C THR A 514 -9.28 31.87 -22.17
N ASN A 515 -10.25 32.23 -23.01
CA ASN A 515 -10.26 33.50 -23.75
C ASN A 515 -11.22 34.52 -23.11
N ASP A 516 -11.70 34.26 -21.89
CA ASP A 516 -12.51 35.22 -21.13
C ASP A 516 -11.66 36.44 -20.70
N ARG A 517 -12.32 37.57 -20.48
CA ARG A 517 -11.67 38.83 -20.08
C ARG A 517 -11.43 38.97 -18.59
N HIS A 518 -12.03 38.10 -17.77
CA HIS A 518 -11.99 38.19 -16.31
C HIS A 518 -11.34 36.95 -15.66
N HIS A 519 -11.29 35.81 -16.35
CA HIS A 519 -10.73 34.55 -15.85
C HIS A 519 -9.69 33.99 -16.85
N GLY A 520 -8.40 34.20 -16.59
CA GLY A 520 -7.32 33.72 -17.46
C GLY A 520 -7.15 32.20 -17.38
N ASN A 521 -7.05 31.69 -16.15
CA ASN A 521 -7.08 30.28 -15.80
C ASN A 521 -8.41 29.91 -15.09
N VAL A 522 -8.94 28.72 -15.37
CA VAL A 522 -10.08 28.13 -14.64
C VAL A 522 -9.86 26.65 -14.34
N ASN A 523 -10.39 26.16 -13.22
CA ASN A 523 -10.35 24.74 -12.87
C ASN A 523 -11.56 24.01 -13.50
N ARG A 524 -11.36 23.38 -14.68
CA ARG A 524 -12.42 22.84 -15.53
C ARG A 524 -12.62 21.33 -15.33
N GLN A 525 -13.87 20.87 -15.23
CA GLN A 525 -14.21 19.44 -15.37
C GLN A 525 -14.06 19.02 -16.84
N VAL A 526 -13.27 17.98 -17.12
CA VAL A 526 -12.86 17.64 -18.50
C VAL A 526 -13.39 16.32 -19.06
N ILE A 527 -13.98 15.46 -18.23
CA ILE A 527 -14.47 14.14 -18.65
C ILE A 527 -15.84 14.27 -19.33
N LEU A 528 -15.93 13.79 -20.57
CA LEU A 528 -17.12 13.89 -21.43
C LEU A 528 -17.96 12.60 -21.45
N HIS A 529 -17.35 11.46 -21.13
CA HIS A 529 -17.91 10.13 -21.28
C HIS A 529 -17.59 9.29 -20.04
N GLN A 530 -18.57 8.52 -19.53
CA GLN A 530 -18.38 7.66 -18.36
C GLN A 530 -17.22 6.67 -18.61
N PRO A 531 -16.19 6.62 -17.74
CA PRO A 531 -15.08 5.68 -17.88
C PRO A 531 -15.49 4.20 -17.68
N CYS A 532 -14.54 3.30 -17.91
CA CYS A 532 -14.63 1.92 -17.42
C CYS A 532 -14.35 1.95 -15.90
N ASP A 533 -15.41 2.18 -15.13
CA ASP A 533 -15.34 2.46 -13.70
C ASP A 533 -14.75 1.30 -12.88
N TRP A 534 -13.97 1.67 -11.86
CA TRP A 534 -13.67 0.80 -10.74
C TRP A 534 -14.81 0.90 -9.70
N CYS A 535 -15.26 2.13 -9.40
CA CYS A 535 -16.42 2.41 -8.55
C CYS A 535 -17.53 3.19 -9.28
N THR A 536 -18.78 2.76 -9.14
CA THR A 536 -19.93 3.10 -10.01
C THR A 536 -20.55 4.49 -9.81
N ASN A 537 -19.74 5.50 -9.47
CA ASN A 537 -20.20 6.87 -9.26
C ASN A 537 -20.40 7.61 -10.60
N ARG A 538 -21.34 8.58 -10.66
CA ARG A 538 -21.74 9.21 -11.95
C ARG A 538 -21.83 10.74 -11.98
N ILE A 539 -22.15 11.39 -10.87
CA ILE A 539 -22.25 12.85 -10.82
C ILE A 539 -20.86 13.40 -10.47
N PRO A 540 -20.23 14.22 -11.34
CA PRO A 540 -18.91 14.77 -11.05
C PRO A 540 -18.92 15.60 -9.77
N ILE A 541 -17.99 15.33 -8.85
CA ILE A 541 -17.80 16.13 -7.64
C ILE A 541 -16.31 16.21 -7.25
N ASN A 542 -15.89 17.40 -6.81
CA ASN A 542 -14.54 17.70 -6.35
C ASN A 542 -14.63 18.36 -4.97
N ILE A 543 -13.86 17.87 -3.99
CA ILE A 543 -13.99 18.24 -2.57
C ILE A 543 -12.68 18.81 -2.01
N GLY A 544 -12.76 19.67 -1.01
CA GLY A 544 -11.60 20.27 -0.35
C GLY A 544 -11.92 20.91 0.98
N GLY A 545 -10.89 21.38 1.69
CA GLY A 545 -11.03 22.08 2.97
C GLY A 545 -10.99 21.17 4.20
N ASN A 546 -11.97 21.30 5.10
CA ASN A 546 -12.00 20.55 6.37
C ASN A 546 -13.39 19.96 6.65
N TYR A 547 -13.45 18.63 6.79
CA TYR A 547 -14.67 17.87 7.09
C TYR A 547 -15.36 18.29 8.41
N LYS A 548 -14.67 18.98 9.32
CA LYS A 548 -15.21 19.47 10.59
C LYS A 548 -15.88 20.85 10.51
N TRP A 549 -15.93 21.49 9.34
CA TRP A 549 -16.61 22.78 9.17
C TRP A 549 -18.15 22.64 9.21
N THR A 550 -18.82 23.63 9.81
CA THR A 550 -20.27 23.63 10.08
C THR A 550 -21.01 24.91 9.67
N ASN A 551 -20.29 26.02 9.56
CA ASN A 551 -20.81 27.32 9.11
C ASN A 551 -19.79 27.89 8.12
N LEU A 552 -20.17 28.05 6.86
CA LEU A 552 -19.28 28.47 5.78
C LEU A 552 -19.98 29.46 4.84
N LEU A 553 -19.36 30.62 4.64
CA LEU A 553 -19.60 31.39 3.42
C LEU A 553 -18.70 30.82 2.32
N GLN A 554 -19.28 30.49 1.17
CA GLN A 554 -18.58 29.98 0.01
C GLN A 554 -19.07 30.71 -1.23
N GLN A 555 -18.14 31.15 -2.06
CA GLN A 555 -18.37 31.78 -3.35
C GLN A 555 -17.53 31.04 -4.39
N ILE A 556 -18.09 30.88 -5.59
CA ILE A 556 -17.39 30.37 -6.77
C ILE A 556 -18.06 30.96 -8.01
N ASP A 557 -17.24 31.36 -8.97
CA ASP A 557 -17.70 31.79 -10.29
C ASP A 557 -17.71 30.57 -11.21
N VAL A 558 -18.82 30.35 -11.93
CA VAL A 558 -19.07 29.12 -12.71
C VAL A 558 -19.48 29.42 -14.13
N PHE A 559 -19.03 28.59 -15.07
CA PHE A 559 -19.33 28.71 -16.49
C PHE A 559 -19.71 27.34 -17.09
N VAL A 560 -20.75 27.33 -17.92
CA VAL A 560 -21.19 26.15 -18.66
C VAL A 560 -20.98 26.41 -20.16
N PRO A 561 -20.07 25.68 -20.84
CA PRO A 561 -19.79 25.91 -22.25
C PRO A 561 -20.89 25.32 -23.14
N SER A 562 -21.22 26.01 -24.24
CA SER A 562 -22.20 25.56 -25.24
C SER A 562 -21.73 24.37 -26.11
N VAL A 563 -20.47 23.97 -25.99
CA VAL A 563 -19.88 22.81 -26.68
C VAL A 563 -19.16 21.96 -25.64
N ASN A 564 -19.45 20.66 -25.63
CA ASN A 564 -18.98 19.72 -24.59
C ASN A 564 -19.30 20.22 -23.18
N GLY A 565 -20.53 20.71 -23.01
CA GLY A 565 -21.09 21.22 -21.75
C GLY A 565 -21.83 20.16 -20.95
N THR A 566 -22.52 20.63 -19.91
CA THR A 566 -23.39 19.85 -19.02
C THR A 566 -24.70 20.61 -18.83
N ASP A 567 -25.81 19.90 -18.63
CA ASP A 567 -27.13 20.53 -18.43
C ASP A 567 -27.16 21.44 -17.18
N GLY A 568 -26.26 21.21 -16.22
CA GLY A 568 -26.12 22.03 -15.02
C GLY A 568 -24.87 21.76 -14.20
N VAL A 569 -24.58 22.68 -13.28
CA VAL A 569 -23.45 22.65 -12.33
C VAL A 569 -23.98 22.82 -10.91
N PHE A 570 -23.15 22.56 -9.88
CA PHE A 570 -23.57 22.78 -8.49
C PHE A 570 -22.44 23.22 -7.57
N LEU A 571 -22.82 23.91 -6.50
CA LEU A 571 -21.99 24.16 -5.32
C LEU A 571 -22.46 23.26 -4.18
N ALA A 572 -21.54 22.75 -3.36
CA ALA A 572 -21.87 21.86 -2.26
C ALA A 572 -21.12 22.18 -0.95
N GLN A 573 -21.84 22.06 0.17
CA GLN A 573 -21.32 22.19 1.54
C GLN A 573 -21.69 20.97 2.38
N HIS A 574 -20.93 20.72 3.45
CA HIS A 574 -21.13 19.60 4.39
C HIS A 574 -21.19 18.22 3.70
N VAL A 575 -20.41 18.04 2.62
CA VAL A 575 -20.33 16.81 1.83
C VAL A 575 -19.79 15.67 2.70
N SER A 576 -20.71 14.84 3.19
CA SER A 576 -20.47 13.86 4.26
C SER A 576 -19.75 12.57 3.85
N ARG A 577 -19.49 12.35 2.55
CA ARG A 577 -18.81 11.15 2.02
C ARG A 577 -18.02 11.47 0.76
N GLY A 578 -16.94 10.72 0.56
CA GLY A 578 -16.19 10.66 -0.69
C GLY A 578 -15.92 9.22 -1.12
N GLY A 579 -14.86 9.04 -1.90
CA GLY A 579 -14.41 7.76 -2.43
C GLY A 579 -15.48 7.01 -3.23
N CYS A 580 -15.43 5.68 -3.15
CA CYS A 580 -16.44 4.76 -3.68
C CYS A 580 -17.84 4.85 -2.99
N SER A 581 -18.15 5.94 -2.28
CA SER A 581 -19.47 6.22 -1.69
C SER A 581 -19.87 7.70 -1.80
N SER A 582 -19.26 8.45 -2.73
CA SER A 582 -19.65 9.83 -3.05
C SER A 582 -21.07 9.91 -3.65
N ASP A 583 -21.56 8.86 -4.31
CA ASP A 583 -22.96 8.71 -4.73
C ASP A 583 -23.98 8.75 -3.56
N LYS A 584 -23.52 8.48 -2.33
CA LYS A 584 -24.31 8.47 -1.08
C LYS A 584 -23.97 9.68 -0.19
N ALA A 585 -23.26 10.68 -0.70
CA ALA A 585 -22.91 11.87 0.06
C ALA A 585 -24.16 12.73 0.33
N LYS A 586 -24.47 12.93 1.60
CA LYS A 586 -25.39 13.98 2.04
C LYS A 586 -24.64 15.31 2.22
N GLY A 587 -25.37 16.42 2.20
CA GLY A 587 -24.86 17.76 2.42
C GLY A 587 -25.92 18.82 2.08
N ILE A 588 -25.47 20.02 1.76
CA ILE A 588 -26.22 21.03 1.01
C ILE A 588 -25.69 20.98 -0.42
N PHE A 589 -26.57 20.88 -1.41
CA PHE A 589 -26.22 20.93 -2.84
C PHE A 589 -27.11 21.95 -3.54
N PHE A 590 -26.51 22.99 -4.11
CA PHE A 590 -27.19 24.04 -4.85
C PHE A 590 -26.85 23.93 -6.34
N PHE A 591 -27.80 23.43 -7.12
CA PHE A 591 -27.67 23.20 -8.56
C PHE A 591 -28.19 24.39 -9.37
N ILE A 592 -27.51 24.67 -10.48
CA ILE A 592 -27.81 25.71 -11.47
C ILE A 592 -27.92 25.02 -12.83
N PHE A 593 -29.07 25.18 -13.51
CA PHE A 593 -29.34 24.66 -14.84
C PHE A 593 -29.58 25.84 -15.81
N PRO A 594 -28.58 26.27 -16.60
CA PRO A 594 -28.68 27.50 -17.40
C PRO A 594 -29.81 27.45 -18.46
N ASP A 595 -29.91 26.35 -19.20
CA ASP A 595 -30.83 26.20 -20.34
C ASP A 595 -32.30 26.23 -19.92
N SER A 596 -32.62 25.60 -18.78
CA SER A 596 -33.97 25.64 -18.18
C SER A 596 -34.18 26.84 -17.25
N ARG A 597 -33.15 27.67 -17.04
CA ARG A 597 -33.10 28.81 -16.10
C ARG A 597 -33.54 28.44 -14.68
N ALA A 598 -33.24 27.22 -14.27
CA ALA A 598 -33.71 26.64 -13.02
C ALA A 598 -32.60 26.57 -11.95
N PHE A 599 -33.00 26.77 -10.70
CA PHE A 599 -32.18 26.55 -9.52
C PHE A 599 -32.83 25.45 -8.67
N VAL A 600 -32.03 24.49 -8.18
CA VAL A 600 -32.52 23.41 -7.32
C VAL A 600 -31.64 23.33 -6.08
N LEU A 601 -32.25 23.43 -4.90
CA LEU A 601 -31.58 23.26 -3.62
C LEU A 601 -31.97 21.90 -3.03
N SER A 602 -30.98 21.07 -2.72
CA SER A 602 -31.13 19.79 -2.01
C SER A 602 -30.35 19.84 -0.70
N THR A 603 -30.96 19.38 0.39
CA THR A 603 -30.46 19.56 1.77
C THR A 603 -30.72 18.34 2.63
N ASP A 604 -29.80 17.99 3.54
CA ASP A 604 -30.19 17.17 4.70
C ASP A 604 -31.16 17.98 5.59
N PRO A 605 -32.31 17.40 6.02
CA PRO A 605 -33.35 18.11 6.77
C PRO A 605 -32.94 18.53 8.20
N SER A 606 -31.73 18.19 8.65
CA SER A 606 -31.16 18.70 9.91
C SER A 606 -30.63 20.14 9.86
N ILE A 607 -30.58 20.76 8.67
CA ILE A 607 -30.00 22.10 8.47
C ILE A 607 -31.11 23.18 8.46
N ILE A 608 -30.98 24.17 9.36
CA ILE A 608 -32.08 25.07 9.76
C ILE A 608 -32.05 26.42 9.02
N THR A 609 -30.92 26.86 8.49
CA THR A 609 -30.80 28.17 7.81
C THR A 609 -29.75 28.12 6.71
N ILE A 610 -30.11 28.63 5.53
CA ILE A 610 -29.26 28.71 4.34
C ILE A 610 -29.52 30.08 3.68
N ILE A 611 -28.46 30.78 3.28
CA ILE A 611 -28.54 32.05 2.54
C ILE A 611 -27.85 31.84 1.19
N ILE A 612 -28.53 32.18 0.10
CA ILE A 612 -28.03 32.05 -1.27
C ILE A 612 -28.14 33.40 -1.96
N ILE A 613 -27.06 33.81 -2.62
CA ILE A 613 -26.99 34.99 -3.48
C ILE A 613 -26.47 34.52 -4.82
N VAL A 614 -27.18 34.83 -5.91
CA VAL A 614 -26.77 34.51 -7.28
C VAL A 614 -26.67 35.80 -8.06
N THR A 615 -25.52 36.02 -8.71
CA THR A 615 -25.34 37.07 -9.72
C THR A 615 -25.19 36.37 -11.07
N LEU A 616 -26.01 36.76 -12.05
CA LEU A 616 -25.92 36.25 -13.42
C LEU A 616 -25.20 37.28 -14.27
N CYS A 617 -24.05 36.91 -14.83
CA CYS A 617 -23.35 37.69 -15.85
C CYS A 617 -23.88 37.29 -17.25
N PRO A 618 -24.01 38.25 -18.19
CA PRO A 618 -24.49 38.00 -19.55
C PRO A 618 -23.41 37.46 -20.51
#